data_AF-A0A8J3BKL7-F1
#
_entry.id   AF-A0A8J3BKL7-F1
#
_cell.length_a   1.000
_cell.length_b   1.000
_cell.length_c   1.000
_cell.angle_alpha   90.00
_cell.angle_beta   90.00
_cell.angle_gamma   90.00
#
_symmetry.space_group_name_H-M   'P 1'
#
loop_
_entity.id
_entity.type
_entity.pdbx_description
1 polymer ?
#
loop_
_entity_poly.entity_id
_entity_poly.type
_entity_poly.pdbx_seq_one_letter_code
_entity_poly.pdbx_strand_id
1 'polypeptide(L)'
;MAEAAGTRADGLRFATAHLAALRAATAVLATRAQPGPARRNQVTSVWALLVLVAPELGEWARYFADSAAKRAAAQAGIPRVVSAREADDLLRGAEQFVAVVEVTLGLARDTAAGGLLAA
;
A
#
# COMPACT_ATOMS: atom_id res chain seq x y z
N MET A 1 -18.89 -20.92 -14.26
CA MET A 1 -19.26 -19.63 -13.62
C MET A 1 -18.50 -19.38 -12.33
N ALA A 2 -18.47 -20.32 -11.37
CA ALA A 2 -17.79 -20.14 -10.08
C ALA A 2 -16.27 -19.81 -10.21
N GLU A 3 -15.54 -20.50 -11.09
CA GLU A 3 -14.11 -20.27 -11.29
C GLU A 3 -13.79 -18.87 -11.85
N ALA A 4 -14.61 -18.38 -12.78
CA ALA A 4 -14.47 -17.03 -13.33
C ALA A 4 -14.79 -15.95 -12.28
N ALA A 5 -15.75 -16.22 -11.38
CA ALA A 5 -16.06 -15.33 -10.26
C ALA A 5 -14.91 -15.26 -9.24
N GLY A 6 -14.30 -16.39 -8.90
CA GLY A 6 -13.12 -16.44 -8.02
C GLY A 6 -11.94 -15.65 -8.59
N THR A 7 -11.65 -15.85 -9.88
CA THR A 7 -10.61 -15.10 -10.60
C THR A 7 -10.82 -13.58 -10.52
N ARG A 8 -12.06 -13.11 -10.69
CA ARG A 8 -12.38 -11.68 -10.59
C ARG A 8 -12.23 -11.17 -9.15
N ALA A 9 -12.66 -11.96 -8.17
CA ALA A 9 -12.53 -11.61 -6.75
C ALA A 9 -11.05 -11.45 -6.37
N ASP A 10 -10.16 -12.34 -6.82
CA ASP A 10 -8.72 -12.27 -6.53
C ASP A 10 -8.07 -11.01 -7.12
N GLY A 11 -8.38 -10.67 -8.38
CA GLY A 11 -7.91 -9.43 -8.99
C GLY A 11 -8.37 -8.17 -8.25
N LEU A 12 -9.62 -8.14 -7.78
CA LEU A 12 -10.14 -7.03 -6.98
C LEU A 12 -9.44 -6.92 -5.62
N ARG A 13 -9.26 -8.05 -4.91
CA ARG A 13 -8.55 -8.09 -3.62
C ARG A 13 -7.11 -7.59 -3.75
N PHE A 14 -6.42 -7.97 -4.82
CA PHE A 14 -5.07 -7.49 -5.11
C PHE A 14 -5.06 -5.98 -5.40
N ALA A 15 -6.01 -5.49 -6.21
CA ALA A 15 -6.11 -4.07 -6.52
C ALA A 15 -6.41 -3.21 -5.27
N THR A 16 -7.30 -3.67 -4.39
CA THR A 16 -7.65 -2.96 -3.14
C THR A 16 -6.50 -2.97 -2.14
N ALA A 17 -5.79 -4.10 -1.99
CA ALA A 17 -4.60 -4.18 -1.15
C ALA A 17 -3.52 -3.18 -1.58
N HIS A 18 -3.24 -3.09 -2.88
CA HIS A 18 -2.27 -2.11 -3.38
C HIS A 18 -2.73 -0.66 -3.16
N LEU A 19 -4.03 -0.39 -3.27
CA LEU A 19 -4.56 0.95 -3.01
C LEU A 19 -4.40 1.35 -1.53
N ALA A 20 -4.59 0.41 -0.59
CA ALA A 20 -4.32 0.65 0.82
C ALA A 20 -2.84 1.01 1.05
N ALA A 21 -1.92 0.27 0.43
CA ALA A 21 -0.49 0.57 0.50
C ALA A 21 -0.16 1.95 -0.10
N LEU A 22 -0.75 2.32 -1.24
CA LEU A 22 -0.54 3.65 -1.83
C LEU A 22 -0.98 4.77 -0.88
N ARG A 23 -2.13 4.62 -0.22
CA ARG A 23 -2.63 5.61 0.75
C ARG A 23 -1.66 5.78 1.91
N ALA A 24 -1.17 4.68 2.48
CA ALA A 24 -0.18 4.73 3.55
C ALA A 24 1.13 5.42 3.09
N ALA A 25 1.65 5.07 1.91
CA ALA A 25 2.83 5.73 1.34
C ALA A 25 2.61 7.23 1.13
N THR A 26 1.45 7.64 0.62
CA THR A 26 1.13 9.07 0.47
C THR A 26 1.02 9.81 1.79
N ALA A 27 0.57 9.15 2.88
CA ALA A 27 0.57 9.75 4.21
C ALA A 27 2.00 10.03 4.69
N VAL A 28 2.93 9.08 4.50
CA VAL A 28 4.36 9.29 4.80
C VAL A 28 4.93 10.46 4.01
N LEU A 29 4.65 10.51 2.70
CA LEU A 29 5.08 11.63 1.85
C LEU A 29 4.50 12.96 2.36
N ALA A 30 3.22 13.02 2.70
CA ALA A 30 2.59 14.23 3.21
C ALA A 30 3.18 14.70 4.56
N THR A 31 3.57 13.76 5.43
CA THR A 31 4.18 14.09 6.74
C THR A 31 5.64 14.50 6.63
N ARG A 32 6.41 13.89 5.72
CA ARG A 32 7.87 14.05 5.67
C ARG A 32 8.38 14.95 4.54
N ALA A 33 7.61 15.13 3.47
CA ALA A 33 8.05 15.96 2.36
C ALA A 33 8.04 17.43 2.77
N GLN A 34 9.21 18.07 2.74
CA GLN A 34 9.31 19.50 2.96
C GLN A 34 8.67 20.26 1.77
N PRO A 35 7.88 21.32 2.01
CA PRO A 35 7.38 22.19 0.95
C PRO A 35 8.52 23.05 0.37
N GLY A 36 9.47 22.41 -0.30
CA GLY A 36 10.43 23.09 -1.19
C GLY A 36 9.80 23.33 -2.56
N PRO A 37 10.48 24.04 -3.48
CA PRO A 37 10.09 24.09 -4.88
C PRO A 37 10.25 22.68 -5.46
N ALA A 38 9.25 21.84 -5.23
CA ALA A 38 9.18 20.51 -5.76
C ALA A 38 9.29 20.67 -7.27
N ARG A 39 10.35 20.09 -7.85
CA ARG A 39 10.39 19.80 -9.28
C ARG A 39 9.18 18.89 -9.57
N ARG A 40 8.01 19.51 -9.80
CA ARG A 40 6.74 18.89 -10.21
C ARG A 40 6.82 18.23 -11.59
N ASN A 41 8.03 18.03 -12.11
CA ASN A 41 8.29 17.79 -13.53
C ASN A 41 9.08 16.51 -13.78
N GLN A 42 9.22 15.62 -12.79
CA GLN A 42 9.59 14.24 -13.08
C GLN A 42 8.45 13.33 -12.64
N VAL A 43 8.08 12.42 -13.52
CA VAL A 43 7.11 11.34 -13.32
C VAL A 43 7.70 10.33 -12.34
N THR A 44 8.05 10.79 -11.14
CA THR A 44 8.62 9.96 -10.08
C THR A 44 7.45 9.29 -9.38
N SER A 45 7.36 7.96 -9.49
CA SER A 45 6.30 7.19 -8.84
C SER A 45 6.28 7.44 -7.34
N VAL A 46 5.10 7.30 -6.69
CA VAL A 46 4.96 7.38 -5.23
C VAL A 46 6.01 6.51 -4.52
N TRP A 47 6.29 5.32 -5.05
CA TRP A 47 7.28 4.39 -4.52
C TRP A 47 8.72 4.91 -4.64
N ALA A 48 9.08 5.54 -5.77
CA ALA A 48 10.39 6.16 -5.92
C ALA A 48 10.57 7.37 -5.00
N LEU A 49 9.52 8.18 -4.78
CA LEU A 49 9.55 9.26 -3.80
C LEU A 49 9.65 8.75 -2.36
N LEU A 50 8.99 7.63 -2.06
CA LEU A 50 9.02 7.02 -0.72
C LEU A 50 10.46 6.64 -0.33
N VAL A 51 11.22 6.03 -1.24
CA VAL A 51 12.64 5.69 -1.00
C VAL A 51 13.48 6.91 -0.64
N LEU A 52 13.17 8.08 -1.21
CA LEU A 52 13.91 9.31 -0.95
C LEU A 52 13.62 9.91 0.44
N VAL A 53 12.37 9.86 0.91
CA VAL A 53 11.96 10.49 2.19
C VAL A 53 11.90 9.51 3.36
N ALA A 54 11.87 8.22 3.08
CA ALA A 54 11.76 7.14 4.05
C ALA A 54 12.54 5.91 3.52
N PRO A 55 13.89 6.00 3.45
CA PRO A 55 14.72 4.92 2.94
C PRO A 55 14.56 3.61 3.73
N GLU A 56 14.18 3.68 5.01
CA GLU A 56 13.83 2.53 5.84
C GLU A 56 12.62 1.74 5.31
N LEU A 57 11.76 2.38 4.50
CA LEU A 57 10.63 1.75 3.79
C LEU A 57 11.00 1.31 2.37
N GLY A 58 12.28 1.34 2.01
CA GLY A 58 12.73 1.11 0.64
C GLY A 58 12.48 -0.32 0.13
N GLU A 59 12.49 -1.32 1.01
CA GLU A 59 12.11 -2.69 0.65
C GLU A 59 10.64 -2.80 0.30
N TRP A 60 9.77 -2.19 1.10
CA TRP A 60 8.34 -2.08 0.82
C TRP A 60 8.08 -1.34 -0.50
N ALA A 61 8.78 -0.23 -0.73
CA ALA A 61 8.64 0.53 -1.98
C ALA A 61 8.96 -0.32 -3.21
N ARG A 62 10.04 -1.12 -3.17
CA ARG A 62 10.40 -2.05 -4.26
C ARG A 62 9.34 -3.13 -4.45
N TYR A 63 8.95 -3.80 -3.37
CA TYR A 63 7.93 -4.85 -3.40
C TYR A 63 6.61 -4.37 -4.05
N PHE A 64 6.10 -3.19 -3.65
CA PHE A 64 4.88 -2.67 -4.25
C PHE A 64 5.10 -2.17 -5.68
N ALA A 65 6.24 -1.55 -6.00
CA ALA A 65 6.53 -1.13 -7.37
C ALA A 65 6.49 -2.30 -8.36
N ASP A 66 7.07 -3.45 -7.99
CA ASP A 66 7.08 -4.66 -8.81
C ASP A 66 5.66 -5.22 -9.04
N SER A 67 4.75 -5.01 -8.08
CA SER A 67 3.35 -5.44 -8.17
C SER A 67 2.45 -4.51 -9.01
N ALA A 68 2.92 -3.30 -9.36
CA ALA A 68 2.09 -2.23 -9.91
C ALA A 68 1.53 -2.52 -11.31
N ALA A 69 2.30 -3.18 -12.17
CA ALA A 69 1.83 -3.58 -13.50
C ALA A 69 0.72 -4.64 -13.41
N LYS A 70 0.88 -5.61 -12.50
CA LYS A 70 -0.11 -6.65 -12.24
C LYS A 70 -1.40 -6.07 -11.67
N ARG A 71 -1.30 -5.06 -10.78
CA ARG A 71 -2.44 -4.29 -10.27
C ARG A 71 -3.20 -3.59 -11.40
N ALA A 72 -2.49 -2.94 -12.32
CA ALA A 72 -3.12 -2.24 -13.45
C ALA A 72 -3.91 -3.21 -14.33
N ALA A 73 -3.33 -4.37 -14.63
CA ALA A 73 -4.00 -5.43 -15.38
C ALA A 73 -5.22 -6.01 -14.63
N ALA A 74 -5.11 -6.23 -13.32
CA ALA A 74 -6.22 -6.71 -12.49
C ALA A 74 -7.37 -5.69 -12.43
N GLN A 75 -7.06 -4.40 -12.33
CA GLN A 75 -8.06 -3.33 -12.34
C GLN A 75 -8.76 -3.17 -13.70
N ALA A 76 -8.06 -3.48 -14.80
CA ALA A 76 -8.64 -3.57 -16.13
C ALA A 76 -9.55 -4.80 -16.33
N GLY A 77 -9.67 -5.67 -15.32
CA GLY A 77 -10.53 -6.85 -15.36
C GLY A 77 -9.96 -7.99 -16.21
N ILE A 78 -8.64 -7.99 -16.48
CA ILE A 78 -7.99 -9.06 -17.21
C ILE A 78 -8.06 -10.35 -16.37
N PRO A 79 -8.72 -11.42 -16.86
CA PRO A 79 -8.87 -12.64 -16.09
C PRO A 79 -7.52 -13.33 -15.88
N ARG A 80 -7.35 -13.96 -14.72
CA ARG A 80 -6.22 -14.83 -14.33
C ARG A 80 -4.85 -14.14 -14.28
N VAL A 81 -4.80 -12.81 -14.30
CA VAL A 81 -3.54 -12.06 -14.13
C VAL A 81 -3.02 -12.06 -12.68
N VAL A 82 -3.91 -12.41 -11.74
CA VAL A 82 -3.63 -12.59 -10.31
C VAL A 82 -4.22 -13.93 -9.88
N SER A 83 -3.43 -14.72 -9.16
CA SER A 83 -3.88 -15.92 -8.45
C SER A 83 -4.33 -15.59 -7.02
N ALA A 84 -5.14 -16.47 -6.42
CA ALA A 84 -5.55 -16.36 -5.03
C ALA A 84 -4.37 -16.19 -4.07
N ARG A 85 -3.28 -16.97 -4.26
CA ARG A 85 -2.05 -16.88 -3.47
C ARG A 85 -1.42 -15.49 -3.54
N GLU A 86 -1.31 -14.93 -4.75
CA GLU A 86 -0.74 -13.59 -4.93
C GLU A 86 -1.62 -12.49 -4.34
N ALA A 87 -2.95 -12.66 -4.40
CA ALA A 87 -3.87 -11.76 -3.72
C ALA A 87 -3.71 -11.83 -2.19
N ASP A 88 -3.58 -13.03 -1.62
CA ASP A 88 -3.35 -13.24 -0.18
C ASP A 88 -1.98 -12.68 0.27
N ASP A 89 -0.95 -12.89 -0.55
CA ASP A 89 0.41 -12.40 -0.27
C ASP A 89 0.46 -10.87 -0.31
N LEU A 90 -0.15 -10.25 -1.31
CA LEU A 90 -0.22 -8.80 -1.40
C LEU A 90 -1.09 -8.19 -0.29
N LEU A 91 -2.19 -8.83 0.08
CA LEU A 91 -3.03 -8.39 1.19
C LEU A 91 -2.24 -8.38 2.51
N ARG A 92 -1.57 -9.50 2.84
CA ARG A 92 -0.71 -9.59 4.03
C ARG A 92 0.45 -8.59 3.98
N GLY A 93 1.01 -8.35 2.80
CA GLY A 93 2.04 -7.33 2.60
C GLY A 93 1.52 -5.91 2.85
N ALA A 94 0.32 -5.58 2.35
CA ALA A 94 -0.32 -4.29 2.55
C ALA A 94 -0.65 -4.04 4.02
N GLU A 95 -1.19 -5.02 4.73
CA GLU A 95 -1.48 -4.93 6.17
C GLU A 95 -0.22 -4.67 6.99
N GLN A 96 0.84 -5.43 6.74
CA GLN A 96 2.13 -5.24 7.41
C GLN A 96 2.73 -3.86 7.11
N PHE A 97 2.69 -3.43 5.85
CA PHE A 97 3.20 -2.13 5.47
C PHE A 97 2.43 -0.98 6.14
N VAL A 98 1.09 -1.05 6.19
CA VAL A 98 0.26 -0.06 6.88
C VAL A 98 0.64 0.02 8.36
N ALA A 99 0.77 -1.13 9.04
CA ALA A 99 1.19 -1.16 10.44
C ALA A 99 2.58 -0.54 10.66
N VAL A 100 3.54 -0.84 9.77
CA VAL A 100 4.88 -0.22 9.80
C VAL A 100 4.77 1.30 9.61
N VAL A 101 3.94 1.77 8.68
CA VAL A 101 3.71 3.20 8.46
C VAL A 101 3.08 3.87 9.68
N GLU A 102 2.06 3.25 10.30
CA GLU A 102 1.42 3.78 11.51
C GLU A 102 2.42 3.93 12.66
N VAL A 103 3.29 2.95 12.88
CA VAL A 103 4.38 3.03 13.87
C VAL A 103 5.35 4.15 13.50
N THR A 104 5.72 4.23 12.22
CA THR A 104 6.67 5.23 11.68
C THR A 104 6.15 6.66 11.83
N LEU A 105 4.84 6.87 11.71
CA LEU A 105 4.17 8.16 11.88
C LEU A 105 3.78 8.45 13.33
N GLY A 106 4.06 7.54 14.27
CA GLY A 106 3.67 7.68 15.67
C GLY A 106 2.16 7.56 15.92
N LEU A 107 1.39 7.06 14.95
CA LEU A 107 -0.06 6.88 15.02
C LEU A 107 -0.44 5.61 15.79
N ALA A 108 0.48 4.65 15.92
CA ALA A 108 0.27 3.38 16.63
C ALA A 108 0.22 3.51 18.18
N ARG A 109 -0.19 4.66 18.72
CA ARG A 109 -0.23 4.90 20.16
C ARG A 109 -1.51 5.60 20.61
N ASP A 110 -2.68 4.99 20.38
CA ASP A 110 -3.88 5.29 21.18
C ASP A 110 -5.05 4.28 21.05
N THR A 111 -4.83 2.99 21.36
CA THR A 111 -5.97 2.05 21.55
C THR A 111 -5.99 1.37 22.92
N ALA A 112 -4.99 1.60 23.77
CA ALA A 112 -4.92 1.02 25.12
C ALA A 112 -5.13 2.03 26.26
N ALA A 113 -5.19 3.34 26.00
CA ALA A 113 -5.33 4.35 27.07
C ALA A 113 -6.78 4.80 27.35
N GLY A 114 -7.75 4.48 26.48
CA GLY A 114 -9.14 4.91 26.63
C GLY A 114 -10.06 3.97 27.44
N GLY A 115 -9.60 2.76 27.78
CA GLY A 115 -10.43 1.74 28.45
C GLY A 115 -10.44 1.79 29.98
N LEU A 116 -9.57 2.58 30.62
CA LEU A 116 -9.41 2.57 32.08
C LEU A 116 -9.99 3.79 32.81
N LEU A 117 -10.78 4.62 32.12
CA LEU A 117 -11.45 5.79 32.73
C LEU A 117 -12.97 5.81 32.54
N ALA A 118 -13.60 4.63 32.46
CA ALA A 118 -15.05 4.51 32.58
C ALA A 118 -15.40 3.65 33.81
N ALA A 119 -15.64 4.36 34.92
CA ALA A 119 -16.56 4.10 36.02
C ALA A 119 -16.59 2.71 36.68
#